data_AF-C5HJ82-F1
#
_entry.id   AF-C5HJ82-F1
#
_cell.length_a   1.000
_cell.length_b   1.000
_cell.length_c   1.000
_cell.angle_alpha   90.00
_cell.angle_beta   90.00
_cell.angle_gamma   90.00
#
_symmetry.space_group_name_H-M   'P 1'
#
loop_
_entity.id
_entity.type
_entity.pdbx_description
1 polymer ?
#
loop_
_entity_poly.entity_id
_entity_poly.type
_entity_poly.pdbx_seq_one_letter_code
_entity_poly.pdbx_strand_id
1 'polypeptide(L)' 'MSRSLKKGPFVADHLLKKIEKLNAKGKKVVIKTWSRSSMIVPPMIGHTIGVYNGREHIPVFV' A
#
# COMPACT_ATOMS: atom_id res chain seq x y z
N MET A 1 -11.36 9.59 -3.74
CA MET A 1 -12.07 9.28 -5.00
C MET A 1 -12.56 7.85 -4.93
N SER A 2 -13.88 7.65 -4.90
CA SER A 2 -14.46 6.31 -4.95
C SER A 2 -14.38 5.77 -6.39
N ARG A 3 -13.88 4.54 -6.55
CA ARG A 3 -14.00 3.82 -7.83
C ARG A 3 -15.38 3.18 -7.91
N SER A 4 -15.85 2.94 -9.13
CA SER A 4 -17.08 2.17 -9.35
C SER A 4 -16.95 0.76 -8.75
N LEU A 5 -17.97 0.33 -8.00
CA LEU A 5 -18.04 -0.99 -7.35
C LEU A 5 -17.79 -2.16 -8.31
N LYS A 6 -18.21 -2.03 -9.58
CA LYS A 6 -18.03 -3.08 -10.61
C LYS A 6 -16.57 -3.32 -11.02
N LYS A 7 -15.66 -2.36 -10.78
CA LYS A 7 -14.27 -2.38 -11.28
C LYS A 7 -13.23 -2.88 -10.28
N GLY A 8 -13.67 -3.33 -9.11
CA GLY A 8 -12.80 -3.82 -8.03
C GLY A 8 -11.89 -2.75 -7.41
N PRO A 9 -11.23 -3.10 -6.28
CA PRO A 9 -10.24 -2.24 -5.65
C PRO A 9 -9.04 -2.06 -6.59
N PHE A 10 -8.51 -0.84 -6.65
CA PHE A 10 -7.27 -0.57 -7.38
C PHE A 10 -6.08 -0.66 -6.45
N VAL A 11 -5.07 -1.39 -6.86
CA VAL A 11 -3.76 -1.39 -6.20
C VAL A 11 -2.72 -1.24 -7.28
N ALA A 12 -1.73 -0.39 -7.05
CA ALA A 12 -0.62 -0.28 -7.98
C ALA A 12 0.25 -1.55 -7.94
N ASP A 13 0.59 -2.10 -9.11
CA ASP A 13 1.32 -3.37 -9.22
C ASP A 13 2.66 -3.38 -8.47
N HIS A 14 3.37 -2.24 -8.47
CA HIS A 14 4.64 -2.11 -7.78
C HIS A 14 4.50 -2.14 -6.25
N LEU A 15 3.36 -1.67 -5.72
CA LEU A 15 3.06 -1.71 -4.29
C LEU A 15 2.72 -3.15 -3.90
N LEU A 16 1.84 -3.80 -4.66
CA LEU A 16 1.42 -5.18 -4.43
C LEU A 16 2.61 -6.15 -4.43
N LYS A 17 3.47 -6.08 -5.46
CA LYS A 17 4.68 -6.93 -5.56
C LYS A 17 5.65 -6.74 -4.39
N LYS A 18 5.75 -5.53 -3.82
CA LYS A 18 6.60 -5.28 -2.65
C LYS A 18 6.02 -5.93 -1.40
N ILE A 19 4.72 -5.82 -1.20
CA ILE A 19 4.01 -6.39 -0.05
C ILE A 19 4.07 -7.92 -0.09
N GLU A 20 3.80 -8.54 -1.24
CA GLU A 20 3.88 -9.99 -1.40
C GLU A 20 5.27 -10.53 -1.07
N LYS A 21 6.33 -9.85 -1.54
CA LYS A 21 7.72 -10.19 -1.21
C LYS A 21 8.03 -10.06 0.28
N LEU A 22 7.44 -9.09 0.96
CA LEU A 22 7.66 -8.86 2.39
C LEU A 22 6.87 -9.86 3.25
N ASN A 23 5.65 -10.20 2.83
CA ASN A 23 4.84 -11.25 3.43
C ASN A 23 5.52 -12.61 3.33
N ALA A 24 6.05 -12.96 2.15
CA ALA A 24 6.83 -14.19 1.97
C ALA A 24 8.08 -14.25 2.87
N LYS A 25 8.65 -13.09 3.21
CA LYS A 25 9.82 -12.98 4.10
C LYS A 25 9.46 -12.82 5.58
N GLY A 26 8.19 -12.64 5.92
CA GLY A 26 7.75 -12.34 7.29
C GLY A 26 8.30 -11.04 7.89
N LYS A 27 8.79 -10.11 7.07
CA LYS A 27 9.44 -8.87 7.56
C LYS A 27 8.49 -7.69 7.47
N LYS A 28 8.32 -6.98 8.59
CA LYS A 28 7.56 -5.73 8.70
C LYS A 28 8.51 -4.55 8.54
N VAL A 29 8.55 -3.98 7.34
CA VAL A 29 9.42 -2.83 7.00
C VAL A 29 8.55 -1.69 6.53
N VAL A 30 8.97 -0.45 6.77
CA VAL A 30 8.25 0.73 6.26
C VAL A 30 8.32 0.78 4.73
N ILE A 31 7.16 0.68 4.07
CA ILE A 31 7.05 0.70 2.60
C ILE A 31 6.74 2.12 2.15
N LYS A 32 7.67 2.76 1.45
CA LYS A 32 7.42 4.08 0.83
C LYS A 32 6.58 3.93 -0.44
N THR A 33 5.50 4.69 -0.55
CA THR A 33 4.62 4.75 -1.72
C THR A 33 4.35 6.19 -2.15
N TRP A 34 4.40 6.40 -3.46
CA TRP A 34 3.89 7.61 -4.13
C TRP A 34 2.46 7.41 -4.65
N SER A 35 1.99 6.17 -4.73
CA SER A 35 0.64 5.85 -5.17
C SER A 35 -0.35 6.04 -4.01
N ARG A 36 -0.88 7.26 -3.90
CA ARG A 36 -1.98 7.61 -2.99
C ARG A 36 -3.36 7.16 -3.47
N SER A 37 -3.44 6.61 -4.68
CA SER A 37 -4.69 6.13 -5.30
C SER A 37 -4.97 4.65 -5.03
N SER A 38 -3.99 3.92 -4.47
CA SER A 38 -4.13 2.51 -4.12
C SER A 38 -5.05 2.34 -2.91
N MET A 39 -5.94 1.35 -3.00
CA MET A 39 -6.83 0.95 -1.92
C MET A 39 -6.12 -0.07 -1.03
N ILE A 40 -6.42 -0.04 0.26
CA ILE A 40 -5.92 -1.03 1.22
C ILE A 40 -6.56 -2.39 0.91
N VAL A 41 -5.72 -3.42 0.79
CA VAL A 41 -6.13 -4.81 0.58
C VAL A 41 -5.67 -5.69 1.75
N PRO A 42 -6.33 -6.83 2.04
CA PRO A 42 -5.98 -7.70 3.16
C PRO A 42 -4.49 -8.06 3.34
N PRO A 43 -3.68 -8.32 2.29
CA PRO A 43 -2.26 -8.63 2.47
C PRO A 43 -1.41 -7.45 2.98
N MET A 44 -1.97 -6.23 3.07
CA MET A 44 -1.30 -5.05 3.63
C MET A 44 -1.37 -4.95 5.15
N ILE A 45 -2.21 -5.76 5.81
CA ILE A 45 -2.44 -5.69 7.26
C ILE A 45 -1.14 -6.02 8.01
N GLY A 46 -0.80 -5.17 8.97
CA GLY A 46 0.41 -5.28 9.78
C GLY A 46 1.66 -4.65 9.16
N HIS A 47 1.53 -3.94 8.03
CA HIS A 47 2.62 -3.17 7.42
C HIS A 47 2.48 -1.68 7.71
N THR A 48 3.62 -1.01 7.84
CA THR A 48 3.67 0.46 7.90
C THR A 48 3.92 1.00 6.49
N ILE A 49 3.00 1.81 5.98
CA ILE A 49 3.09 2.41 4.64
C ILE A 49 3.42 3.90 4.80
N GLY A 50 4.57 4.32 4.30
CA GLY A 50 4.90 5.74 4.15
C GLY A 50 4.24 6.32 2.92
N VAL A 51 3.17 7.09 3.09
CA VAL A 51 2.39 7.71 1.98
C VAL A 51 2.92 9.11 1.68
N TYR A 52 3.32 9.36 0.43
CA TYR A 52 3.78 10.69 0.02
C TYR A 52 2.63 11.70 -0.06
N ASN A 53 2.75 12.81 0.67
CA ASN A 53 1.74 13.89 0.70
C ASN A 53 2.04 15.05 -0.26
N GLY A 54 3.20 15.07 -0.93
CA GLY A 54 3.67 16.20 -1.74
C GLY A 54 4.93 16.88 -1.20
N ARG A 55 5.29 16.62 0.07
CA ARG A 55 6.50 17.13 0.73
C ARG A 55 7.28 16.01 1.41
N GLU A 56 6.60 15.12 2.12
CA GLU A 56 7.19 14.05 2.92
C GLU A 56 6.36 12.77 2.87
N HIS A 57 6.94 11.67 3.36
CA HIS A 57 6.25 10.38 3.48
C HIS A 57 5.71 10.24 4.90
N ILE A 58 4.40 10.31 5.04
CA ILE A 58 3.72 10.13 6.33
C ILE A 58 3.58 8.64 6.61
N PRO A 59 4.10 8.12 7.73
CA PRO A 59 3.92 6.73 8.10
C PRO A 59 2.47 6.48 8.55
N VAL A 60 1.79 5.55 7.88
CA VAL A 60 0.46 5.07 8.22
C VAL A 60 0.56 3.59 8.53
N PHE A 61 0.12 3.19 9.72
CA PHE A 61 -0.01 1.79 10.10
C PHE A 61 -1.36 1.26 9.62
N VAL A 62 -1.35 0.10 8.96
CA VAL A 62 -2.51 -0.55 8.35
C VAL A 62 -2.76 -1.89 9.02
#